data_AF-A0A2E6DE54-F1
#
_entry.id   AF-A0A2E6DE54-F1
#
_cell.length_a   1.000
_cell.length_b   1.000
_cell.length_c   1.000
_cell.angle_alpha   90.00
_cell.angle_beta   90.00
_cell.angle_gamma   90.00
#
_symmetry.space_group_name_H-M   'P 1'
#
loop_
_entity.id
_entity.type
_entity.pdbx_description
1 polymer ?
#
loop_
_entity_poly.entity_id
_entity_poly.type
_entity_poly.pdbx_seq_one_letter_code
_entity_poly.pdbx_strand_id
1 'polypeptide(L)'
;MAFAPFAWADDDPQIAGMRSACDEGNSTACFKMGERYRIVERDNKAALKFYIKACDADYMTGCTNGGILLTMQGTQYSKQWKGAKKMFQKACDAGEDRSCFNLGTINYREGRQKKAIKFYHQACEMGNQGGCAKEKRLKR
;
A
#
# COMPACT_ATOMS: atom_id res chain seq x y z
N MET A 1 34.06 -5.60 29.10
CA MET A 1 32.70 -5.19 28.72
C MET A 1 32.84 -4.21 27.56
N ALA A 2 32.77 -4.72 26.32
CA ALA A 2 32.88 -3.87 25.14
C ALA A 2 31.48 -3.32 24.81
N PHE A 3 31.27 -2.04 25.09
CA PHE A 3 30.13 -1.30 24.56
C PHE A 3 30.30 -1.20 23.06
N ALA A 4 29.53 -1.98 22.30
CA ALA A 4 29.38 -1.75 20.87
C ALA A 4 28.74 -0.36 20.71
N PRO A 5 29.37 0.57 19.98
CA PRO A 5 28.80 1.88 19.75
C PRO A 5 27.53 1.71 18.91
N PHE A 6 26.57 2.60 19.16
CA PHE A 6 25.33 2.78 18.42
C PHE A 6 25.60 2.87 16.91
N ALA A 7 25.69 1.72 16.24
CA ALA A 7 25.88 1.61 14.80
C ALA A 7 24.58 2.02 14.12
N TRP A 8 24.68 2.98 13.21
CA TRP A 8 23.53 3.54 12.53
C TRP A 8 22.89 2.44 11.70
N ALA A 9 21.57 2.43 11.65
CA ALA A 9 20.76 1.34 11.11
C ALA A 9 20.96 1.11 9.58
N ASP A 10 21.85 1.86 8.94
CA ASP A 10 22.30 1.69 7.55
C ASP A 10 23.51 0.76 7.39
N ASP A 11 24.22 0.38 8.47
CA ASP A 11 25.43 -0.46 8.41
C ASP A 11 25.18 -1.97 8.64
N ASP A 12 23.91 -2.40 8.74
CA ASP A 12 23.58 -3.82 8.85
C ASP A 12 23.76 -4.51 7.48
N PRO A 13 24.64 -5.52 7.35
CA PRO A 13 24.83 -6.27 6.12
C PRO A 13 23.52 -6.86 5.57
N GLN A 14 22.57 -7.17 6.44
CA GLN A 14 21.26 -7.69 6.06
C GLN A 14 20.42 -6.65 5.33
N ILE A 15 20.48 -5.38 5.74
CA ILE A 15 19.75 -4.27 5.13
C ILE A 15 20.36 -3.91 3.79
N ALA A 16 21.69 -3.85 3.73
CA ALA A 16 22.41 -3.62 2.47
C ALA A 16 22.07 -4.71 1.43
N GLY A 17 22.04 -5.98 1.85
CA GLY A 17 21.63 -7.10 0.99
C GLY A 17 20.19 -7.00 0.51
N MET A 18 19.24 -6.66 1.41
CA MET A 18 17.83 -6.45 1.03
C MET A 18 17.64 -5.27 0.06
N ARG A 19 18.43 -4.21 0.22
CA ARG A 19 18.40 -3.06 -0.69
C ARG A 19 18.90 -3.43 -2.08
N SER A 20 20.04 -4.12 -2.19
CA SER A 20 20.57 -4.63 -3.47
C SER A 20 19.55 -5.54 -4.16
N ALA A 21 18.99 -6.50 -3.43
CA ALA A 21 17.97 -7.40 -3.97
C ALA A 21 16.74 -6.64 -4.49
N CYS A 22 16.30 -5.59 -3.80
CA CYS A 22 15.22 -4.73 -4.30
C CYS A 22 15.62 -4.00 -5.58
N ASP A 23 16.85 -3.47 -5.67
CA ASP A 23 17.36 -2.78 -6.86
C ASP A 23 17.52 -3.74 -8.05
N GLU A 24 17.76 -5.02 -7.81
CA GLU A 24 17.74 -6.11 -8.79
C GLU A 24 16.32 -6.57 -9.20
N GLY A 25 15.27 -5.98 -8.62
CA GLY A 25 13.88 -6.26 -8.96
C GLY A 25 13.19 -7.29 -8.06
N ASN A 26 13.81 -7.71 -6.95
CA ASN A 26 13.15 -8.59 -5.98
C ASN A 26 12.01 -7.83 -5.27
N SER A 27 10.79 -8.17 -5.64
CA SER A 27 9.57 -7.48 -5.21
C SER A 27 9.30 -7.63 -3.70
N THR A 28 9.63 -8.78 -3.13
CA THR A 28 9.52 -9.04 -1.68
C THR A 28 10.55 -8.27 -0.88
N ALA A 29 11.78 -8.16 -1.38
CA ALA A 29 12.84 -7.35 -0.75
C ALA A 29 12.45 -5.87 -0.74
N CYS A 30 11.92 -5.35 -1.85
CA CYS A 30 11.38 -3.99 -1.89
C CYS A 30 10.26 -3.78 -0.88
N PHE A 31 9.33 -4.73 -0.75
CA PHE A 31 8.27 -4.62 0.26
C PHE A 31 8.82 -4.58 1.69
N LYS A 32 9.76 -5.46 2.03
CA LYS A 32 10.40 -5.50 3.35
C LYS A 32 11.14 -4.20 3.67
N MET A 33 11.84 -3.64 2.68
CA MET A 33 12.46 -2.32 2.83
C MET A 33 11.41 -1.23 3.08
N GLY A 34 10.28 -1.28 2.37
CA GLY A 34 9.14 -0.39 2.62
C GLY A 34 8.60 -0.49 4.06
N GLU A 35 8.37 -1.71 4.55
CA GLU A 35 7.92 -1.95 5.94
C GLU A 35 8.95 -1.46 6.96
N ARG A 36 10.25 -1.70 6.72
CA ARG A 36 11.32 -1.21 7.60
C ARG A 36 11.31 0.31 7.70
N TYR A 37 11.29 1.02 6.57
CA TYR A 37 11.23 2.48 6.59
C TYR A 37 9.95 2.99 7.24
N ARG A 38 8.81 2.29 7.07
CA ARG A 38 7.54 2.68 7.67
C ARG A 38 7.50 2.49 9.18
N ILE A 39 8.00 1.35 9.68
CA ILE A 39 7.85 0.92 11.08
C ILE A 39 9.05 1.36 11.94
N VAL A 40 10.26 1.06 11.46
CA VAL A 40 11.51 1.25 12.23
C VAL A 40 11.98 2.70 12.11
N GLU A 41 12.22 3.15 10.88
CA GLU A 41 12.72 4.51 10.62
C GLU A 41 11.63 5.57 10.70
N ARG A 42 10.36 5.13 10.68
CA ARG A 42 9.17 6.00 10.67
C ARG A 42 9.19 7.05 9.55
N ASP A 43 9.85 6.73 8.44
CA ASP A 43 9.91 7.55 7.23
C ASP A 43 8.94 7.01 6.17
N ASN A 44 7.73 7.57 6.17
CA ASN A 44 6.70 7.24 5.18
C ASN A 44 7.08 7.66 3.75
N LYS A 45 7.95 8.68 3.57
CA LYS A 45 8.36 9.13 2.24
C LYS A 45 9.36 8.16 1.63
N ALA A 46 10.31 7.66 2.42
CA ALA A 46 11.19 6.58 1.99
C ALA A 46 10.41 5.28 1.77
N ALA A 47 9.54 4.89 2.72
CA ALA A 47 8.71 3.69 2.61
C ALA A 47 7.88 3.68 1.32
N LEU A 48 7.27 4.81 0.96
CA LEU A 48 6.50 4.95 -0.28
C LEU A 48 7.33 4.64 -1.53
N LYS A 49 8.60 5.07 -1.60
CA LYS A 49 9.47 4.76 -2.74
C LYS A 49 9.66 3.25 -2.91
N PHE A 50 9.87 2.55 -1.80
CA PHE A 50 10.06 1.09 -1.82
C PHE A 50 8.76 0.33 -2.11
N TYR A 51 7.62 0.79 -1.59
CA TYR A 51 6.32 0.21 -1.96
C TYR A 51 5.95 0.43 -3.42
N ILE A 52 6.31 1.57 -4.02
CA ILE A 52 6.15 1.79 -5.47
C ILE A 52 7.01 0.78 -6.23
N LYS A 53 8.30 0.62 -5.89
CA LYS A 53 9.14 -0.40 -6.52
C LYS A 53 8.58 -1.81 -6.37
N ALA A 54 8.10 -2.17 -5.18
CA ALA A 54 7.46 -3.46 -4.93
C ALA A 54 6.21 -3.65 -5.80
N CYS A 55 5.38 -2.61 -5.90
CA CYS A 55 4.18 -2.60 -6.74
C CYS A 55 4.50 -2.72 -8.23
N ASP A 56 5.54 -2.04 -8.70
CA ASP A 56 6.00 -2.09 -10.08
C ASP A 56 6.57 -3.47 -10.42
N ALA A 57 7.20 -4.16 -9.46
CA ALA A 57 7.62 -5.55 -9.53
C ALA A 57 6.51 -6.57 -9.16
N ASP A 58 5.24 -6.17 -9.33
CA ASP A 58 4.03 -6.98 -9.14
C ASP A 58 3.76 -7.55 -7.74
N TYR A 59 4.40 -7.00 -6.71
CA TYR A 59 4.04 -7.28 -5.31
C TYR A 59 2.85 -6.42 -4.89
N MET A 60 1.65 -6.98 -5.05
CA MET A 60 0.37 -6.27 -4.90
C MET A 60 0.13 -5.71 -3.50
N THR A 61 0.61 -6.37 -2.45
CA THR A 61 0.58 -5.81 -1.10
C THR A 61 1.38 -4.51 -0.99
N GLY A 62 2.46 -4.36 -1.79
CA GLY A 62 3.19 -3.11 -1.95
C GLY A 62 2.35 -2.02 -2.61
N CYS A 63 1.57 -2.36 -3.64
CA CYS A 63 0.59 -1.44 -4.22
C CYS A 63 -0.44 -0.97 -3.18
N THR A 64 -0.97 -1.90 -2.37
CA THR A 64 -1.92 -1.60 -1.29
C THR A 64 -1.30 -0.63 -0.28
N ASN A 65 -0.12 -0.94 0.26
CA ASN A 65 0.50 -0.12 1.31
C ASN A 65 0.98 1.24 0.77
N GLY A 66 1.56 1.28 -0.44
CA GLY A 66 1.93 2.51 -1.11
C GLY A 66 0.72 3.41 -1.42
N GLY A 67 -0.39 2.80 -1.85
CA GLY A 67 -1.66 3.50 -2.04
C GLY A 67 -2.17 4.15 -0.76
N ILE A 68 -2.11 3.43 0.38
CA ILE A 68 -2.49 3.97 1.70
C ILE A 68 -1.63 5.19 2.04
N LEU A 69 -0.30 5.09 1.92
CA LEU A 69 0.59 6.22 2.21
C LEU A 69 0.30 7.44 1.33
N LEU A 70 -0.01 7.22 0.05
CA LEU A 70 -0.42 8.30 -0.85
C LEU A 70 -1.74 8.96 -0.41
N THR A 71 -2.71 8.19 0.09
CA THR A 71 -3.95 8.77 0.62
C THR A 71 -3.75 9.57 1.91
N MET A 72 -2.73 9.24 2.70
CA MET A 72 -2.38 9.99 3.91
C MET A 72 -1.66 11.30 3.60
N GLN A 73 -0.84 11.31 2.55
CA GLN A 73 -0.11 12.51 2.11
C GLN A 73 -0.96 13.46 1.25
N GLY A 74 -1.97 12.92 0.56
CA GLY A 74 -2.79 13.66 -0.40
C GLY A 74 -4.16 14.07 0.14
N THR A 75 -4.64 15.22 -0.33
CA THR A 75 -6.05 15.58 -0.20
C THR A 75 -6.87 15.02 -1.36
N GLN A 76 -8.20 15.02 -1.23
CA GLN A 76 -9.10 14.52 -2.27
C GLN A 76 -8.82 15.23 -3.61
N TYR A 77 -8.72 14.45 -4.69
CA TYR A 77 -8.38 14.89 -6.06
C TYR A 77 -6.94 15.39 -6.31
N SER A 78 -6.08 15.42 -5.29
CA SER A 78 -4.65 15.71 -5.45
C SER A 78 -3.92 14.70 -6.36
N LYS A 79 -2.67 15.01 -6.74
CA LYS A 79 -1.81 14.09 -7.50
C LYS A 79 -1.63 12.77 -6.75
N GLN A 80 -1.43 12.84 -5.44
CA GLN A 80 -1.25 11.67 -4.57
C GLN A 80 -2.54 10.84 -4.51
N TRP A 81 -3.70 11.49 -4.40
CA TRP A 81 -5.00 10.81 -4.44
C TRP A 81 -5.23 10.03 -5.74
N LYS A 82 -4.92 10.65 -6.89
CA LYS A 82 -4.98 9.98 -8.20
C LYS A 82 -3.97 8.83 -8.29
N GLY A 83 -2.77 9.00 -7.74
CA GLY A 83 -1.75 7.95 -7.63
C GLY A 83 -2.22 6.76 -6.79
N ALA A 84 -2.79 7.01 -5.62
CA ALA A 84 -3.34 5.99 -4.74
C ALA A 84 -4.42 5.17 -5.45
N LYS A 85 -5.33 5.84 -6.16
CA LYS A 85 -6.37 5.18 -6.95
C LYS A 85 -5.80 4.22 -7.99
N LYS A 86 -4.71 4.60 -8.69
CA LYS A 86 -4.05 3.72 -9.66
C LYS A 86 -3.43 2.50 -8.99
N MET A 87 -2.72 2.68 -7.87
CA MET A 87 -2.09 1.58 -7.14
C MET A 87 -3.13 0.61 -6.58
N PHE A 88 -4.20 1.12 -5.97
CA PHE A 88 -5.28 0.28 -5.49
C PHE A 88 -6.03 -0.42 -6.63
N GLN A 89 -6.18 0.21 -7.81
CA GLN A 89 -6.77 -0.45 -8.96
C GLN A 89 -5.92 -1.64 -9.41
N LYS A 90 -4.61 -1.45 -9.58
CA LYS A 90 -3.70 -2.55 -9.95
C LYS A 90 -3.80 -3.73 -8.97
N ALA A 91 -3.77 -3.47 -7.67
CA ALA A 91 -3.87 -4.53 -6.66
C ALA A 91 -5.27 -5.15 -6.58
N CYS A 92 -6.34 -4.36 -6.71
CA CYS A 92 -7.72 -4.87 -6.73
C CYS A 92 -7.95 -5.80 -7.93
N ASP A 93 -7.45 -5.42 -9.10
CA ASP A 93 -7.54 -6.23 -10.33
C ASP A 93 -6.74 -7.55 -10.20
N ALA A 94 -5.70 -7.55 -9.37
CA ALA A 94 -4.91 -8.74 -9.03
C ALA A 94 -5.47 -9.55 -7.84
N GLY A 95 -6.65 -9.20 -7.32
CA GLY A 95 -7.33 -9.96 -6.27
C GLY A 95 -7.00 -9.57 -4.83
N GLU A 96 -6.37 -8.41 -4.58
CA GLU A 96 -6.22 -7.89 -3.21
C GLU A 96 -7.52 -7.21 -2.76
N ASP A 97 -8.26 -7.93 -1.92
CA ASP A 97 -9.52 -7.53 -1.30
C ASP A 97 -9.45 -6.16 -0.60
N ARG A 98 -8.37 -5.91 0.15
CA ARG A 98 -8.12 -4.64 0.85
C ARG A 98 -7.98 -3.47 -0.12
N SER A 99 -7.37 -3.70 -1.28
CA SER A 99 -7.24 -2.67 -2.31
C SER A 99 -8.58 -2.35 -2.96
N CYS A 100 -9.43 -3.34 -3.24
CA CYS A 100 -10.80 -3.08 -3.69
C CYS A 100 -11.61 -2.31 -2.65
N PHE A 101 -11.48 -2.64 -1.36
CA PHE A 101 -12.12 -1.89 -0.29
C PHE A 101 -11.67 -0.42 -0.25
N ASN A 102 -10.38 -0.17 -0.39
CA ASN A 102 -9.82 1.18 -0.42
C ASN A 102 -10.28 1.97 -1.66
N LEU A 103 -10.40 1.32 -2.83
CA LEU A 103 -11.02 1.92 -4.01
C LEU A 103 -12.49 2.29 -3.78
N GLY A 104 -13.25 1.41 -3.12
CA GLY A 104 -14.62 1.71 -2.72
C GLY A 104 -14.69 2.97 -1.86
N THR A 105 -13.78 3.09 -0.90
CA THR A 105 -13.66 4.26 -0.02
C THR A 105 -13.31 5.53 -0.78
N ILE A 106 -12.35 5.46 -1.70
CA ILE A 106 -12.00 6.59 -2.58
C ILE A 106 -13.21 7.04 -3.39
N ASN A 107 -13.88 6.12 -4.09
CA ASN A 107 -15.01 6.47 -4.94
C ASN A 107 -16.20 7.00 -4.12
N TYR A 108 -16.39 6.51 -2.89
CA TYR A 108 -17.42 7.04 -2.00
C TYR A 108 -17.15 8.49 -1.61
N ARG A 109 -15.90 8.81 -1.23
CA ARG A 109 -15.49 10.19 -0.90
C ARG A 109 -15.58 11.13 -2.10
N GLU A 110 -15.38 10.61 -3.31
CA GLU A 110 -15.59 11.33 -4.57
C GLU A 110 -17.08 11.53 -4.93
N GLY A 111 -18.03 11.10 -4.08
CA GLY A 111 -19.47 11.18 -4.35
C GLY A 111 -19.97 10.15 -5.37
N ARG A 112 -19.14 9.18 -5.76
CA ARG A 112 -19.44 8.17 -6.78
C ARG A 112 -19.98 6.89 -6.15
N GLN A 113 -21.09 7.02 -5.40
CA GLN A 113 -21.64 5.93 -4.59
C GLN A 113 -21.89 4.64 -5.39
N LYS A 114 -22.45 4.72 -6.61
CA LYS A 114 -22.66 3.55 -7.48
C LYS A 114 -21.37 2.79 -7.77
N LYS A 115 -20.25 3.50 -8.00
CA LYS A 115 -18.93 2.88 -8.21
C LYS A 115 -18.35 2.33 -6.91
N ALA A 116 -18.54 3.06 -5.80
CA ALA A 116 -18.10 2.60 -4.49
C ALA A 116 -18.71 1.25 -4.10
N ILE A 117 -20.03 1.10 -4.29
CA ILE A 117 -20.76 -0.14 -4.02
C ILE A 117 -20.19 -1.31 -4.84
N LYS A 118 -19.86 -1.10 -6.13
CA LYS A 118 -19.25 -2.13 -6.98
C LYS A 118 -17.91 -2.63 -6.41
N PHE A 119 -17.03 -1.71 -6.02
CA PHE A 119 -15.73 -2.09 -5.45
C PHE A 119 -15.85 -2.72 -4.06
N TYR A 120 -16.79 -2.26 -3.22
CA TYR A 120 -17.08 -2.91 -1.96
C TYR A 120 -17.65 -4.32 -2.15
N HIS A 121 -18.45 -4.53 -3.18
CA HIS A 121 -18.96 -5.85 -3.55
C HIS A 121 -17.83 -6.79 -3.97
N GLN A 122 -16.93 -6.37 -4.87
CA GLN A 122 -15.76 -7.17 -5.23
C GLN A 122 -14.90 -7.51 -4.01
N ALA A 123 -14.68 -6.54 -3.10
CA ALA A 123 -13.97 -6.80 -1.85
C ALA A 123 -14.71 -7.87 -1.00
N CYS A 124 -16.05 -7.79 -0.94
CA CYS A 124 -16.88 -8.76 -0.22
C CYS A 124 -16.79 -10.17 -0.81
N GLU A 125 -16.83 -10.30 -2.14
CA GLU A 125 -16.70 -11.59 -2.85
C GLU A 125 -15.36 -12.28 -2.54
N MET A 126 -14.31 -11.49 -2.27
CA MET A 126 -12.99 -11.99 -1.85
C MET A 126 -12.86 -12.18 -0.33
N GLY A 127 -13.96 -12.07 0.43
CA GLY A 127 -14.00 -12.33 1.87
C GLY A 127 -13.77 -11.11 2.77
N ASN A 128 -13.63 -9.90 2.21
CA ASN A 128 -13.47 -8.68 3.00
C ASN A 128 -14.78 -8.29 3.70
N GLN A 129 -14.87 -8.58 5.00
CA GLN A 129 -16.05 -8.27 5.82
C GLN A 129 -16.37 -6.77 5.87
N GLY A 130 -15.35 -5.92 5.83
CA GLY A 130 -15.51 -4.47 5.75
C GLY A 130 -16.20 -4.03 4.46
N GLY A 131 -15.83 -4.64 3.33
CA GLY A 131 -16.48 -4.50 2.03
C GLY A 131 -17.96 -4.87 2.09
N CYS A 132 -18.27 -6.07 2.60
CA CYS A 132 -19.66 -6.54 2.75
C CYS A 132 -20.52 -5.58 3.59
N ALA A 133 -19.98 -5.10 4.72
CA ALA A 133 -20.69 -4.18 5.60
C ALA A 133 -20.95 -2.82 4.93
N LYS A 134 -19.96 -2.26 4.22
CA LYS A 134 -20.12 -0.99 3.50
C LYS A 134 -21.08 -1.12 2.33
N GLU A 135 -20.99 -2.20 1.56
CA GLU A 135 -21.90 -2.49 0.46
C GLU A 135 -23.36 -2.52 0.95
N LYS A 136 -23.65 -3.34 1.97
CA LYS A 136 -24.99 -3.47 2.55
C LYS A 136 -25.51 -2.14 3.10
N ARG A 137 -24.65 -1.36 3.75
CA ARG A 137 -25.02 -0.04 4.30
C ARG A 137 -25.38 0.96 3.22
N LEU A 138 -24.70 0.94 2.07
CA LEU A 138 -24.90 1.91 0.99
C LEU A 138 -25.99 1.53 -0.01
N LYS A 139 -26.46 0.28 0.04
CA LYS A 139 -27.62 -0.22 -0.72
C LYS A 139 -28.95 -0.08 0.03
N ARG A 140 -28.91 0.22 1.34
CA ARG A 140 -30.09 0.56 2.15
C ARG A 140 -30.52 1.99 1.87
#